data_AF-A0A936HB25-F1
#
_entry.id   AF-A0A936HB25-F1
#
_cell.length_a   1.000
_cell.length_b   1.000
_cell.length_c   1.000
_cell.angle_alpha   90.00
_cell.angle_beta   90.00
_cell.angle_gamma   90.00
#
_symmetry.space_group_name_H-M   'P 1'
#
loop_
_entity.id
_entity.type
_entity.pdbx_description
1 polymer ?
#
loop_
_entity_poly.entity_id
_entity_poly.type
_entity_poly.pdbx_seq_one_letter_code
_entity_poly.pdbx_strand_id
1 'polypeptide(L)'
;MAIELLSGRILAPNFGNSIYVWGGVITVFMLALSVGYLLGGRLSLYQPSLRRLALLLLLASLTTSPVILFGNAVLDAVFDRVSDPRYGSLLAATLFFFIPTAIAGMVSPYAVRLLVRDPRSSGQFAGLLYFFSTFGSAAGTILTSFYLVLYFEIHQILAGLIGVSLILGSLATVLGNRENASGP
;
A
#
# COMPACT_ATOMS: atom_id res chain seq x y z
N MET A 1 -2.98 1.61 5.05
CA MET A 1 -3.74 1.45 6.30
C MET A 1 -4.66 0.22 6.35
N ALA A 2 -5.61 0.03 5.42
CA ALA A 2 -6.51 -1.14 5.50
C ALA A 2 -5.75 -2.49 5.54
N ILE A 3 -4.79 -2.69 4.62
CA ILE A 3 -3.93 -3.88 4.60
C ILE A 3 -3.07 -3.99 5.87
N GLU A 4 -2.59 -2.87 6.40
CA GLU A 4 -1.82 -2.83 7.66
C GLU A 4 -2.63 -3.34 8.85
N LEU A 5 -3.90 -2.93 8.97
CA LEU A 5 -4.80 -3.47 9.99
C LEU A 5 -5.07 -4.96 9.79
N LEU A 6 -5.30 -5.39 8.55
CA LEU A 6 -5.55 -6.79 8.24
C LEU A 6 -4.30 -7.66 8.49
N SER A 7 -3.10 -7.10 8.34
CA SER A 7 -1.86 -7.85 8.53
C SER A 7 -1.73 -8.45 9.93
N GLY A 8 -2.17 -7.75 10.98
CA GLY A 8 -2.20 -8.31 12.34
C GLY A 8 -3.10 -9.55 12.42
N ARG A 9 -4.25 -9.54 11.74
CA ARG A 9 -5.15 -10.71 11.66
C ARG A 9 -4.60 -11.82 10.78
N ILE A 10 -3.87 -11.49 9.72
CA ILE A 10 -3.22 -12.47 8.83
C ILE A 10 -2.10 -13.21 9.57
N LEU A 11 -1.34 -12.51 10.42
CA LEU A 11 -0.23 -13.08 11.19
C LEU A 11 -0.68 -13.81 12.46
N ALA A 12 -1.86 -13.48 12.99
CA ALA A 12 -2.35 -13.99 14.27
C ALA A 12 -2.44 -15.53 14.38
N PRO A 13 -2.82 -16.30 13.34
CA PRO A 13 -2.88 -17.76 13.45
C PRO A 13 -1.54 -18.40 13.82
N ASN A 14 -0.43 -17.89 13.28
CA ASN A 14 0.90 -18.44 13.52
C ASN A 14 1.62 -17.74 14.69
N PHE A 15 1.50 -16.42 14.82
CA PHE A 15 2.32 -15.64 15.77
C PHE A 15 1.52 -15.00 16.92
N GLY A 16 0.19 -15.14 16.91
CA GLY A 16 -0.70 -14.54 17.91
C GLY A 16 -0.86 -13.03 17.79
N ASN A 17 -1.49 -12.41 18.79
CA ASN A 17 -1.91 -11.00 18.77
C ASN A 17 -1.17 -10.14 19.83
N SER A 18 0.13 -10.37 20.01
CA SER A 18 0.91 -9.68 21.05
C SER A 18 1.35 -8.26 20.62
N ILE A 19 1.77 -7.45 21.60
CA ILE A 19 2.35 -6.12 21.34
C ILE A 19 3.59 -6.19 20.44
N TYR A 20 4.33 -7.31 20.48
CA TYR A 20 5.50 -7.52 19.63
C TYR A 20 5.12 -7.68 18.16
N VAL A 21 4.05 -8.43 17.88
CA VAL A 21 3.54 -8.64 16.51
C VAL A 21 3.06 -7.32 15.92
N TRP A 22 2.23 -6.58 16.65
CA TRP A 22 1.77 -5.25 16.21
C TRP A 22 2.91 -4.25 16.08
N GLY A 23 3.86 -4.24 17.02
CA GLY A 23 5.06 -3.42 16.93
C GLY A 23 5.89 -3.72 15.68
N GLY A 24 6.04 -5.00 15.33
CA GLY A 24 6.71 -5.45 14.11
C GLY A 24 5.98 -5.01 12.84
N VAL A 25 4.67 -5.22 12.78
CA VAL A 25 3.82 -4.75 11.66
C VAL A 25 3.98 -3.25 11.44
N ILE A 26 3.76 -2.43 12.47
CA ILE A 26 3.86 -0.97 12.36
C ILE A 26 5.26 -0.56 11.90
N THR A 27 6.30 -1.20 12.44
CA THR A 27 7.70 -0.92 12.06
C THR A 27 7.93 -1.19 10.57
N VAL A 28 7.49 -2.34 10.07
CA VAL A 28 7.63 -2.70 8.64
C VAL A 28 6.88 -1.73 7.76
N PHE A 29 5.63 -1.41 8.08
CA PHE A 29 4.83 -0.48 7.27
C PHE A 29 5.41 0.94 7.29
N MET A 30 5.82 1.47 8.45
CA MET A 30 6.45 2.79 8.56
C MET A 30 7.77 2.86 7.78
N LEU A 31 8.63 1.83 7.89
CA LEU A 31 9.90 1.77 7.15
C LEU A 31 9.66 1.66 5.64
N ALA A 32 8.76 0.77 5.22
CA ALA A 32 8.41 0.60 3.82
C ALA A 32 7.83 1.91 3.23
N LEU A 33 6.91 2.57 3.94
CA LEU A 33 6.37 3.87 3.54
C LEU A 33 7.46 4.93 3.44
N SER A 34 8.38 5.01 4.41
CA SER A 34 9.51 5.94 4.39
C SER A 34 10.40 5.74 3.15
N VAL A 35 10.75 4.49 2.85
CA VAL A 35 11.48 4.11 1.63
C VAL A 35 10.67 4.49 0.38
N GLY A 36 9.38 4.20 0.37
CA GLY A 36 8.45 4.57 -0.69
C GLY A 36 8.39 6.07 -0.92
N TYR A 37 8.32 6.88 0.13
CA TYR A 37 8.29 8.34 0.02
C TYR A 37 9.57 8.87 -0.64
N LEU A 38 10.74 8.37 -0.21
CA LEU A 38 12.02 8.75 -0.77
C LEU A 38 12.14 8.34 -2.25
N LEU A 39 11.81 7.10 -2.58
CA LEU A 39 11.92 6.57 -3.93
C LEU A 39 10.89 7.21 -4.87
N GLY A 40 9.65 7.40 -4.43
CA GLY A 40 8.61 8.08 -5.20
C GLY A 40 8.93 9.53 -5.47
N GLY A 41 9.46 10.24 -4.47
CA GLY A 41 9.97 11.61 -4.63
C GLY A 41 11.08 11.69 -5.68
N ARG A 42 12.07 10.79 -5.62
CA ARG A 42 13.15 10.71 -6.63
C ARG A 42 12.63 10.35 -8.01
N LEU A 43 11.75 9.35 -8.11
CA LEU A 43 11.17 8.89 -9.38
C LEU A 43 10.36 10.00 -10.05
N SER A 44 9.70 10.85 -9.26
CA SER A 44 8.90 11.97 -9.75
C SER A 44 9.72 13.06 -10.49
N LEU A 45 11.04 13.08 -10.32
CA LEU A 45 11.92 14.04 -11.00
C LEU A 45 12.15 13.66 -12.48
N TYR A 46 11.99 12.39 -12.83
CA TYR A 46 12.31 11.89 -14.16
C TYR A 46 11.03 11.79 -15.01
N GLN A 47 10.64 12.84 -15.73
CA GLN A 47 9.47 12.84 -16.63
C GLN A 47 8.17 12.30 -15.97
N PRO A 48 7.64 13.02 -14.98
CA PRO A 48 6.42 12.61 -14.30
C PRO A 48 5.25 12.55 -15.29
N SER A 49 4.54 11.42 -15.31
CA SER A 49 3.34 11.19 -16.13
C SER A 49 2.28 10.38 -15.39
N LEU A 50 1.00 10.56 -15.78
CA LEU A 50 -0.13 9.78 -15.26
C LEU A 50 0.05 8.27 -15.51
N ARG A 51 0.65 7.87 -16.64
CA ARG A 51 0.93 6.46 -16.95
C ARG A 51 1.80 5.79 -15.90
N ARG A 52 2.85 6.47 -15.43
CA ARG A 52 3.75 5.95 -14.40
C ARG A 52 3.09 5.92 -13.02
N LEU A 53 2.24 6.90 -12.70
CA LEU A 53 1.40 6.86 -11.50
C LEU A 53 0.46 5.65 -11.53
N ALA A 54 -0.19 5.41 -12.67
CA ALA A 54 -0.98 4.21 -12.93
C ALA A 54 -0.18 2.93 -12.71
N LEU A 55 1.03 2.85 -13.26
CA LEU A 55 1.92 1.71 -13.09
C LEU A 55 2.29 1.47 -11.62
N LEU A 56 2.53 2.52 -10.82
CA LEU A 56 2.74 2.39 -9.37
C LEU A 56 1.54 1.77 -8.67
N LEU A 57 0.31 2.20 -9.00
CA LEU A 57 -0.92 1.62 -8.44
C LEU A 57 -1.08 0.14 -8.83
N LEU A 58 -0.84 -0.18 -10.11
CA LEU A 58 -0.92 -1.56 -10.62
C LEU A 58 0.15 -2.46 -9.96
N LEU A 59 1.39 -1.98 -9.85
CA LEU A 59 2.47 -2.73 -9.21
C LEU A 59 2.22 -2.93 -7.71
N ALA A 60 1.74 -1.91 -6.97
CA ALA A 60 1.39 -2.05 -5.57
C ALA A 60 0.30 -3.12 -5.37
N SER A 61 -0.70 -3.14 -6.26
CA SER A 61 -1.77 -4.13 -6.25
C SER A 61 -1.26 -5.55 -6.55
N LEU A 62 -0.45 -5.67 -7.60
CA LEU A 62 0.10 -6.96 -8.04
C LEU A 62 1.05 -7.55 -7.00
N THR A 63 1.91 -6.72 -6.41
CA THR A 63 2.86 -7.14 -5.36
C THR A 63 2.18 -7.47 -4.03
N THR A 64 0.92 -7.07 -3.83
CA THR A 64 0.10 -7.49 -2.68
C THR A 64 -0.57 -8.85 -2.90
N SER A 65 -0.83 -9.25 -4.16
CA SER A 65 -1.53 -10.51 -4.48
C SER A 65 -0.90 -11.81 -3.92
N PRO A 66 0.44 -11.94 -3.76
CA PRO A 66 1.05 -13.12 -3.15
C PRO A 66 0.55 -13.42 -1.74
N VAL A 67 0.10 -12.40 -0.99
CA VAL A 67 -0.48 -12.58 0.35
C VAL A 67 -1.71 -13.50 0.32
N ILE A 68 -2.53 -13.38 -0.72
CA ILE A 68 -3.74 -14.20 -0.89
C ILE A 68 -3.37 -15.61 -1.37
N LEU A 69 -2.45 -15.70 -2.33
CA LEU A 69 -2.13 -16.96 -3.01
C LEU A 69 -1.22 -17.88 -2.19
N PHE A 70 -0.26 -17.29 -1.47
CA PHE A 70 0.82 -18.01 -0.78
C PHE A 70 0.86 -17.71 0.73
N GLY A 71 -0.12 -16.97 1.25
CA GLY A 71 -0.24 -16.56 2.66
C GLY A 71 0.09 -17.68 3.63
N ASN A 72 -0.77 -18.70 3.69
CA ASN A 72 -0.64 -19.80 4.65
C ASN A 72 0.70 -20.55 4.48
N ALA A 73 1.06 -20.92 3.25
CA ALA A 73 2.28 -21.70 2.99
C ALA A 73 3.56 -20.98 3.43
N VAL A 74 3.66 -19.67 3.20
CA VAL A 74 4.82 -18.88 3.63
C VAL A 74 4.79 -18.64 5.14
N LEU A 75 3.61 -18.37 5.73
CA LEU A 75 3.50 -18.17 7.17
C LEU A 75 3.88 -19.42 7.96
N ASP A 76 3.40 -20.59 7.53
CA ASP A 76 3.75 -21.87 8.12
C ASP A 76 5.26 -22.13 7.98
N ALA A 77 5.82 -21.93 6.79
CA ALA A 77 7.25 -22.11 6.55
C ALA A 77 8.16 -21.16 7.35
N VAL A 78 7.69 -19.93 7.63
CA VAL A 78 8.37 -18.98 8.50
C VAL A 78 8.24 -19.40 9.95
N PHE A 79 7.05 -19.81 10.39
CA PHE A 79 6.79 -20.26 11.76
C PHE A 79 7.63 -21.49 12.13
N ASP A 80 7.75 -22.46 11.21
CA ASP A 80 8.58 -23.66 11.39
C ASP A 80 10.07 -23.33 11.59
N ARG A 81 10.55 -22.22 11.02
CA ARG A 81 11.96 -21.78 11.12
C ARG A 81 12.20 -20.80 12.25
N VAL A 82 11.23 -19.94 12.54
CA VAL A 82 11.29 -18.85 13.51
C VAL A 82 9.96 -18.76 14.23
N SER A 83 9.80 -19.60 15.25
CA SER A 83 8.57 -19.70 16.04
C SER A 83 8.41 -18.56 17.06
N ASP A 84 9.49 -17.83 17.41
CA ASP A 84 9.41 -16.67 18.29
C ASP A 84 8.53 -15.59 17.63
N PRO A 85 7.38 -15.21 18.25
CA PRO A 85 6.46 -14.24 17.68
C PRO A 85 7.08 -12.88 17.35
N ARG A 86 8.15 -12.47 18.02
CA ARG A 86 8.82 -11.18 17.80
C ARG A 86 9.52 -11.17 16.45
N TYR A 87 10.32 -12.20 16.19
CA TYR A 87 11.16 -12.28 14.99
C TYR A 87 10.41 -12.91 13.82
N GLY A 88 9.59 -13.93 14.07
CA GLY A 88 8.79 -14.62 13.05
C GLY A 88 7.77 -13.69 12.40
N SER A 89 7.01 -12.93 13.21
CA SER A 89 6.04 -11.97 12.67
C SER A 89 6.71 -10.80 11.95
N LEU A 90 7.86 -10.32 12.44
CA LEU A 90 8.62 -9.26 11.78
C LEU A 90 9.12 -9.72 10.41
N LEU A 91 9.67 -10.94 10.33
CA LEU A 91 10.12 -11.54 9.09
C LEU A 91 8.95 -11.75 8.11
N ALA A 92 7.86 -12.36 8.57
CA ALA A 92 6.67 -12.58 7.76
C ALA A 92 6.06 -11.27 7.24
N ALA A 93 5.94 -10.25 8.11
CA ALA A 93 5.46 -8.94 7.73
C ALA A 93 6.37 -8.28 6.69
N THR A 94 7.70 -8.41 6.86
CA THR A 94 8.67 -7.88 5.89
C THR A 94 8.52 -8.56 4.53
N LEU A 95 8.45 -9.89 4.49
CA LEU A 95 8.32 -10.66 3.24
C LEU A 95 7.05 -10.29 2.48
N PHE A 96 5.93 -10.13 3.18
CA PHE A 96 4.65 -9.87 2.54
C PHE A 96 4.36 -8.41 2.24
N PHE A 97 4.68 -7.52 3.19
CA PHE A 97 4.15 -6.17 3.16
C PHE A 97 5.19 -5.10 2.82
N PHE A 98 6.50 -5.39 2.89
CA PHE A 98 7.51 -4.36 2.66
C PHE A 98 7.48 -3.83 1.23
N ILE A 99 7.57 -4.72 0.23
CA ILE A 99 7.56 -4.33 -1.19
C ILE A 99 6.26 -3.63 -1.60
N PRO A 100 5.05 -4.21 -1.40
CA PRO A 100 3.82 -3.54 -1.82
C PRO A 100 3.60 -2.21 -1.10
N THR A 101 3.94 -2.12 0.19
CA THR A 101 3.79 -0.87 0.95
C THR A 101 4.80 0.19 0.50
N ALA A 102 6.03 -0.20 0.16
CA ALA A 102 7.00 0.74 -0.38
C ALA A 102 6.55 1.31 -1.72
N ILE A 103 6.03 0.47 -2.62
CA ILE A 103 5.49 0.93 -3.92
C ILE A 103 4.26 1.83 -3.69
N ALA A 104 3.34 1.44 -2.81
CA ALA A 104 2.18 2.25 -2.46
C ALA A 104 2.59 3.61 -1.85
N GLY A 105 3.65 3.63 -1.03
CA GLY A 105 4.22 4.86 -0.47
C GLY A 105 4.74 5.82 -1.55
N MET A 106 5.18 5.32 -2.71
CA MET A 106 5.64 6.18 -3.80
C MET A 106 4.53 7.04 -4.41
N VAL A 107 3.27 6.62 -4.29
CA VAL A 107 2.11 7.24 -4.95
C VAL A 107 1.94 8.71 -4.52
N SER A 108 2.03 9.00 -3.23
CA SER A 108 1.77 10.35 -2.70
C SER A 108 2.75 11.41 -3.20
N PRO A 109 4.08 11.30 -2.98
CA PRO A 109 5.01 12.32 -3.48
C PRO A 109 5.01 12.41 -5.01
N TYR A 110 4.77 11.30 -5.71
CA TYR A 110 4.66 11.30 -7.16
C TYR A 110 3.41 12.06 -7.65
N ALA A 111 2.27 11.87 -6.98
CA ALA A 111 1.03 12.60 -7.28
C ALA A 111 1.16 14.11 -6.99
N VAL A 112 1.83 14.51 -5.89
CA VAL A 112 2.14 15.93 -5.63
C VAL A 112 2.88 16.53 -6.83
N ARG A 113 3.92 15.85 -7.33
CA ARG A 113 4.72 16.34 -8.45
C ARG A 113 3.92 16.54 -9.74
N LEU A 114 2.92 15.68 -9.99
CA LEU A 114 2.01 15.82 -11.14
C LEU A 114 1.05 17.00 -11.01
N LEU A 115 0.61 17.30 -9.79
CA LEU A 115 -0.34 18.39 -9.51
C LEU A 115 0.34 19.77 -9.49
N VAL A 116 1.59 19.84 -9.04
CA VAL A 116 2.33 21.10 -8.89
C VAL A 116 2.88 21.57 -10.23
N ARG A 117 2.22 22.57 -10.83
CA ARG A 117 2.66 23.26 -12.07
C ARG A 117 3.47 24.53 -11.81
N ASP A 118 3.20 25.24 -10.72
CA ASP A 118 3.95 26.44 -10.28
C ASP A 118 4.52 26.14 -8.88
N PRO A 119 5.83 26.37 -8.63
CA PRO A 119 6.42 26.23 -7.30
C PRO A 119 5.65 26.95 -6.17
N ARG A 120 4.97 28.06 -6.48
CA ARG A 120 4.18 28.83 -5.52
C ARG A 120 2.93 28.10 -5.01
N SER A 121 2.38 27.16 -5.79
CA SER A 121 1.21 26.36 -5.40
C SER A 121 1.58 25.00 -4.79
N SER A 122 2.89 24.72 -4.64
CA SER A 122 3.39 23.45 -4.13
C SER A 122 2.82 23.06 -2.76
N GLY A 123 2.80 24.00 -1.81
CA GLY A 123 2.23 23.77 -0.48
C GLY A 123 0.72 23.49 -0.50
N GLN A 124 -0.04 24.15 -1.37
CA GLN A 124 -1.49 23.97 -1.48
C GLN A 124 -1.84 22.57 -1.99
N PHE A 125 -1.21 22.13 -3.10
CA PHE A 125 -1.46 20.80 -3.66
C PHE A 125 -0.94 19.68 -2.76
N ALA A 126 0.20 19.88 -2.10
CA ALA A 126 0.69 18.94 -1.09
C ALA A 126 -0.30 18.81 0.08
N GLY A 127 -0.80 19.93 0.60
CA GLY A 127 -1.80 19.95 1.68
C GLY A 127 -3.10 19.25 1.29
N LEU A 128 -3.62 19.51 0.08
CA LEU A 128 -4.82 18.85 -0.44
C LEU A 128 -4.62 17.33 -0.55
N LEU A 129 -3.46 16.90 -1.04
CA LEU A 129 -3.16 15.48 -1.14
C LEU A 129 -3.05 14.83 0.25
N TYR A 130 -2.40 15.48 1.21
CA TYR A 130 -2.33 14.98 2.58
C TYR A 130 -3.71 14.88 3.23
N PHE A 131 -4.60 15.84 2.99
CA PHE A 131 -5.99 15.79 3.46
C PHE A 131 -6.69 14.54 2.94
N PHE A 132 -6.76 14.34 1.61
CA PHE A 132 -7.43 13.17 1.03
C PHE A 132 -6.76 11.85 1.43
N SER A 133 -5.43 11.81 1.51
CA SER A 133 -4.67 10.63 1.95
C SER A 133 -4.99 10.25 3.40
N THR A 134 -5.01 11.23 4.30
CA THR A 134 -5.24 11.01 5.74
C THR A 134 -6.70 10.69 6.01
N PHE A 135 -7.62 11.47 5.42
CA PHE A 135 -9.05 11.25 5.54
C PHE A 135 -9.47 9.90 4.96
N GLY A 136 -9.00 9.57 3.75
CA GLY A 136 -9.25 8.27 3.13
C GLY A 136 -8.66 7.12 3.93
N SER A 137 -7.47 7.30 4.53
CA SER A 137 -6.87 6.32 5.43
C SER A 137 -7.69 6.12 6.70
N ALA A 138 -8.18 7.19 7.34
CA ALA A 138 -9.04 7.09 8.51
C ALA A 138 -10.39 6.42 8.19
N ALA A 139 -11.04 6.85 7.12
CA ALA A 139 -12.30 6.26 6.65
C ALA A 139 -12.12 4.79 6.28
N GLY A 140 -11.08 4.44 5.52
CA GLY A 140 -10.76 3.06 5.15
C GLY A 140 -10.40 2.19 6.36
N THR A 141 -9.74 2.77 7.38
CA THR A 141 -9.41 2.08 8.64
C THR A 141 -10.68 1.71 9.38
N ILE A 142 -11.59 2.66 9.61
CA ILE A 142 -12.88 2.42 10.27
C ILE A 142 -13.73 1.44 9.46
N LEU A 143 -13.84 1.66 8.14
CA LEU A 143 -14.62 0.79 7.26
C LEU A 143 -14.11 -0.64 7.33
N THR A 144 -12.79 -0.83 7.29
CA THR A 144 -12.18 -2.16 7.36
C THR A 144 -12.37 -2.81 8.72
N SER A 145 -12.04 -2.11 9.81
CA SER A 145 -12.03 -2.69 11.16
C SER A 145 -13.43 -2.92 11.72
N PHE A 146 -14.40 -2.07 11.38
CA PHE A 146 -15.75 -2.12 11.97
C PHE A 146 -16.78 -2.80 11.07
N TYR A 147 -16.60 -2.77 9.75
CA TYR A 147 -17.63 -3.27 8.84
C TYR A 147 -17.11 -4.39 7.94
N LEU A 148 -16.03 -4.19 7.18
CA LEU A 148 -15.60 -5.18 6.19
C LEU A 148 -15.25 -6.52 6.85
N VAL A 149 -14.54 -6.50 7.98
CA VAL A 149 -14.18 -7.71 8.72
C VAL A 149 -15.40 -8.42 9.36
N LEU A 150 -16.55 -7.76 9.50
CA LEU A 150 -17.79 -8.40 9.97
C LEU A 150 -18.52 -9.14 8.84
N TYR A 151 -18.46 -8.63 7.62
CA TYR A 151 -19.25 -9.15 6.50
C TYR A 151 -18.45 -10.02 5.52
N PHE A 152 -17.12 -9.89 5.51
CA PHE A 152 -16.26 -10.51 4.52
C PHE A 152 -15.06 -11.20 5.18
N GLU A 153 -14.60 -12.26 4.53
CA GLU A 153 -13.36 -12.93 4.89
C GLU A 153 -12.14 -12.09 4.50
N ILE A 154 -11.01 -12.26 5.21
CA ILE A 154 -9.80 -11.47 4.98
C ILE A 154 -9.35 -11.53 3.51
N HIS A 155 -9.40 -12.70 2.88
CA HIS A 155 -9.02 -12.87 1.48
C HIS A 155 -9.95 -12.11 0.52
N GLN A 156 -11.24 -11.99 0.83
CA GLN A 156 -12.21 -11.24 0.04
C GLN A 156 -11.96 -9.73 0.16
N ILE A 157 -11.66 -9.25 1.38
CA ILE A 157 -11.34 -7.84 1.61
C ILE A 157 -10.05 -7.47 0.85
N LEU A 158 -9.00 -8.29 0.97
CA LEU A 158 -7.76 -8.06 0.23
C LEU A 158 -7.99 -8.08 -1.28
N ALA A 159 -8.73 -9.06 -1.80
CA ALA A 159 -9.05 -9.14 -3.22
C ALA A 159 -9.84 -7.90 -3.70
N GLY A 160 -10.78 -7.42 -2.90
CA GLY A 160 -11.53 -6.19 -3.17
C GLY A 160 -10.64 -4.94 -3.21
N LEU A 161 -9.75 -4.78 -2.23
CA LEU A 161 -8.80 -3.64 -2.20
C LEU A 161 -7.83 -3.67 -3.39
N ILE A 162 -7.33 -4.85 -3.74
CA ILE A 162 -6.51 -5.07 -4.94
C ILE A 162 -7.33 -4.73 -6.19
N GLY A 163 -8.57 -5.22 -6.30
CA GLY A 163 -9.47 -4.96 -7.42
C GLY A 163 -9.73 -3.47 -7.63
N VAL A 164 -10.07 -2.73 -6.56
CA VAL A 164 -10.26 -1.28 -6.60
C VAL A 164 -8.98 -0.59 -7.09
N SER A 165 -7.83 -0.97 -6.56
CA SER A 165 -6.53 -0.38 -6.94
C SER A 165 -6.17 -0.68 -8.41
N LEU A 166 -6.48 -1.88 -8.91
CA LEU A 166 -6.33 -2.26 -10.32
C LEU A 166 -7.26 -1.48 -11.25
N ILE A 167 -8.51 -1.26 -10.85
CA ILE A 167 -9.48 -0.46 -11.61
C ILE A 167 -9.01 1.00 -11.69
N LEU A 168 -8.57 1.59 -10.57
CA LEU A 168 -8.05 2.95 -10.56
C LEU A 168 -6.77 3.08 -11.39
N GLY A 169 -5.85 2.11 -11.28
CA GLY A 169 -4.63 2.07 -12.08
C GLY A 169 -4.90 1.93 -13.58
N SER A 170 -5.85 1.08 -13.98
CA SER A 170 -6.21 0.90 -15.39
C SER A 170 -6.91 2.14 -15.95
N LEU A 171 -7.83 2.76 -15.19
CA LEU A 171 -8.47 4.02 -15.57
C LEU A 171 -7.45 5.15 -15.74
N ALA A 172 -6.51 5.30 -14.80
CA ALA A 172 -5.43 6.28 -14.89
C ALA A 172 -4.51 6.03 -16.10
N THR A 173 -4.32 4.78 -16.51
CA THR A 173 -3.57 4.44 -17.73
C THR A 173 -4.31 4.91 -18.98
N VAL A 174 -5.62 4.66 -19.07
CA VAL A 174 -6.45 5.09 -20.19
C VAL A 174 -6.50 6.62 -20.29
N LEU A 175 -6.65 7.31 -19.17
CA LEU A 175 -6.65 8.78 -19.12
C LEU A 175 -5.27 9.36 -19.52
N GLY A 176 -4.18 8.78 -19.01
CA GLY A 176 -2.83 9.18 -19.39
C GLY A 176 -2.50 8.92 -20.86
N ASN A 177 -3.13 7.92 -21.49
CA ASN A 177 -3.01 7.70 -22.94
C ASN A 177 -3.70 8.79 -23.75
N ARG A 178 -4.84 9.29 -23.30
CA ARG A 178 -5.57 10.38 -23.96
C ARG A 178 -4.81 11.69 -23.89
N GLU A 179 -4.23 12.01 -22.73
CA GLU A 179 -3.45 13.25 -22.54
C GLU A 179 -2.21 13.29 -23.46
N ASN A 180 -1.53 12.15 -23.65
CA ASN A 180 -0.44 12.02 -24.61
C ASN A 180 -0.88 12.04 -26.07
N ALA A 181 -2.12 11.64 -26.38
CA ALA A 181 -2.68 11.68 -27.75
C ALA A 181 -3.24 13.05 -28.13
N SER A 182 -3.53 13.91 -27.15
CA SER A 182 -4.00 15.29 -27.32
C SER A 182 -2.89 16.34 -27.13
N GLY A 183 -1.63 15.93 -26.99
CA GLY A 183 -0.48 16.84 -26.98
C GLY A 183 -0.18 17.36 -28.40
N PRO A 184 0.32 18.62 -28.53
CA PRO A 184 0.56 19.29 -29.81
C PRO A 184 1.58 18.58 -30.72
#